data_AF-A0A959GMN7-F1
#
_entry.id   AF-A0A959GMN7-F1
#
_cell.length_a   1.000
_cell.length_b   1.000
_cell.length_c   1.000
_cell.angle_alpha   90.00
_cell.angle_beta   90.00
_cell.angle_gamma   90.00
#
_symmetry.space_group_name_H-M   'P 1'
#
loop_
_entity.id
_entity.type
_entity.pdbx_description
1 polymer ?
#
loop_
_entity_poly.entity_id
_entity_poly.type
_entity_poly.pdbx_seq_one_letter_code
_entity_poly.pdbx_strand_id
1 'polypeptide(L)'
;MKATLENGQLQIAVKKKGGELCSLLKKSTQTEYIWQAGPDYWNRHAPVLFPIIGALKDGIYYYEGKCYKMGQHGMARDLPFQLVDKKDNELVFSLKSSPYTLERYPFEFELQIIYTLQENELATTYRVINPSEE
;
A
#
# COMPACT_ATOMS: atom_id res chain seq x y z
N MET A 1 1.01 5.23 -13.15
CA MET A 1 2.16 4.35 -13.48
C MET A 1 2.13 3.10 -12.60
N LYS A 2 2.46 1.94 -13.16
CA LYS A 2 2.57 0.64 -12.48
C LYS A 2 4.02 0.13 -12.58
N ALA A 3 4.45 -0.68 -11.62
CA ALA A 3 5.65 -1.51 -11.75
C ALA A 3 5.25 -2.98 -11.87
N THR A 4 6.04 -3.75 -12.62
CA THR A 4 5.82 -5.18 -12.82
C THR A 4 7.02 -5.98 -12.33
N LEU A 5 6.75 -7.20 -11.89
CA LEU A 5 7.71 -8.20 -11.45
C LEU A 5 7.15 -9.57 -11.85
N GLU A 6 8.00 -10.48 -12.29
CA GLU A 6 7.57 -11.80 -12.76
C GLU A 6 8.68 -12.85 -12.55
N ASN A 7 8.27 -14.11 -12.46
CA ASN A 7 9.16 -15.27 -12.51
C ASN A 7 8.58 -16.31 -13.49
N GLY A 8 9.05 -17.56 -13.47
CA GLY A 8 8.55 -18.60 -14.37
C GLY A 8 7.06 -18.96 -14.19
N GLN A 9 6.45 -18.67 -13.03
CA GLN A 9 5.09 -19.10 -12.70
C GLN A 9 4.09 -17.94 -12.61
N LEU A 10 4.52 -16.81 -12.03
CA LEU A 10 3.67 -15.69 -11.67
C LEU A 10 4.16 -14.37 -12.31
N GLN A 11 3.22 -13.47 -12.52
CA GLN A 11 3.47 -12.07 -12.85
C GLN A 11 2.58 -11.19 -11.97
N ILE A 12 3.15 -10.10 -11.44
CA ILE A 12 2.40 -9.11 -10.66
C ILE A 12 2.50 -7.73 -11.29
N ALA A 13 1.50 -6.89 -10.99
CA ALA A 13 1.57 -5.46 -11.24
C ALA A 13 1.14 -4.67 -10.00
N VAL A 14 1.94 -3.68 -9.62
CA VAL A 14 1.70 -2.82 -8.46
C VAL A 14 1.59 -1.36 -8.92
N LYS A 15 0.52 -0.67 -8.52
CA LYS A 15 0.36 0.77 -8.79
C LYS A 15 1.25 1.57 -7.84
N LYS A 16 1.90 2.62 -8.38
CA LYS A 16 2.57 3.62 -7.52
C LYS A 16 1.58 4.31 -6.58
N LYS A 17 0.36 4.59 -7.04
CA LYS A 17 -0.71 5.10 -6.16
C LYS A 17 -1.11 4.01 -5.18
N GLY A 18 -1.00 4.30 -3.89
CA GLY A 18 -1.35 3.42 -2.79
C GLY A 18 -0.40 2.24 -2.58
N GLY A 19 0.67 2.11 -3.38
CA GLY A 19 1.46 0.88 -3.42
C GLY A 19 0.59 -0.36 -3.69
N GLU A 20 -0.51 -0.19 -4.43
CA GLU A 20 -1.62 -1.15 -4.52
C GLU A 20 -1.29 -2.29 -5.51
N LEU A 21 -1.27 -3.54 -5.03
CA LEU A 21 -1.28 -4.72 -5.89
C LEU A 21 -2.56 -4.72 -6.73
N CYS A 22 -2.41 -4.72 -8.06
CA CYS A 22 -3.53 -4.64 -8.99
C CYS A 22 -3.59 -5.78 -10.01
N SER A 23 -2.65 -6.71 -9.96
CA SER A 23 -2.64 -7.94 -10.77
C SER A 23 -1.73 -8.98 -10.10
N LEU A 24 -2.19 -10.22 -10.07
CA LEU A 24 -1.43 -11.44 -9.79
C LEU A 24 -1.90 -12.49 -10.80
N LEU A 25 -1.13 -12.66 -11.87
CA LEU A 25 -1.43 -13.54 -12.98
C LEU A 25 -0.60 -14.83 -12.87
N LYS A 26 -1.27 -16.00 -12.88
CA LYS A 26 -0.60 -17.30 -13.05
C LYS A 26 -0.44 -17.63 -14.52
N LYS A 27 0.81 -17.66 -14.98
CA LYS A 27 1.16 -17.76 -16.41
C LYS A 27 0.68 -19.05 -17.06
N SER A 28 0.77 -20.18 -16.38
CA SER A 28 0.39 -21.47 -16.95
C SER A 28 -1.11 -21.61 -17.25
N THR A 29 -1.95 -20.85 -16.53
CA THR A 29 -3.41 -20.93 -16.64
C THR A 29 -4.03 -19.63 -17.16
N GLN A 30 -3.24 -18.58 -17.31
CA GLN A 30 -3.69 -17.21 -17.60
C GLN A 30 -4.77 -16.71 -16.61
N THR A 31 -4.77 -17.24 -15.38
CA THR A 31 -5.74 -16.86 -14.35
C THR A 31 -5.25 -15.62 -13.61
N GLU A 32 -6.06 -14.57 -13.62
CA GLU A 32 -5.88 -13.35 -12.81
C GLU A 32 -6.58 -13.53 -11.46
N TYR A 33 -5.82 -13.43 -10.37
CA TYR A 33 -6.34 -13.63 -9.02
C TYR A 33 -6.83 -12.35 -8.34
N ILE A 34 -6.36 -11.18 -8.79
CA ILE A 34 -6.75 -9.90 -8.20
C ILE A 34 -8.01 -9.37 -8.89
N TRP A 35 -8.98 -8.95 -8.08
CA TRP A 35 -10.17 -8.26 -8.56
C TRP A 35 -9.82 -7.01 -9.37
N GLN A 36 -10.46 -6.85 -10.54
CA GLN A 36 -10.12 -5.82 -11.54
C GLN A 36 -10.79 -4.45 -11.30
N ALA A 37 -11.19 -4.17 -10.05
CA ALA A 37 -11.75 -2.88 -9.62
C ALA A 37 -12.96 -2.39 -10.44
N GLY A 38 -13.90 -3.29 -10.76
CA GLY A 38 -15.14 -2.94 -11.45
C GLY A 38 -15.91 -1.85 -10.67
N PRO A 39 -16.07 -0.64 -11.23
CA PRO A 39 -16.54 0.53 -10.48
C PRO A 39 -17.98 0.39 -9.98
N ASP A 40 -18.79 -0.43 -10.65
CA ASP A 40 -20.18 -0.73 -10.27
C ASP A 40 -20.28 -1.55 -8.97
N TYR A 41 -19.19 -2.20 -8.55
CA TYR A 41 -19.16 -3.06 -7.36
C TYR A 41 -18.16 -2.54 -6.33
N TRP A 42 -16.89 -2.44 -6.71
CA TRP A 42 -15.82 -1.96 -5.86
C TRP A 42 -14.64 -1.50 -6.71
N ASN A 43 -14.35 -0.20 -6.67
CA ASN A 43 -13.41 0.47 -7.56
C ASN A 43 -11.93 0.42 -7.10
N ARG A 44 -11.57 -0.57 -6.28
CA ARG A 44 -10.20 -0.82 -5.80
C ARG A 44 -9.83 -2.29 -5.98
N HIS A 45 -8.54 -2.62 -5.93
CA HIS A 45 -8.02 -3.98 -6.15
C HIS A 45 -7.64 -4.64 -4.81
N ALA A 46 -6.59 -4.12 -4.17
CA ALA A 46 -6.05 -4.59 -2.89
C ALA A 46 -5.46 -3.39 -2.12
N PRO A 47 -6.30 -2.50 -1.58
CA PRO A 47 -5.84 -1.23 -1.00
C PRO A 47 -5.07 -1.45 0.30
N VAL A 48 -4.03 -0.63 0.50
CA VAL A 48 -3.22 -0.60 1.72
C VAL A 48 -3.89 0.29 2.77
N LEU A 49 -4.03 -0.23 3.99
CA LEU A 49 -4.76 0.42 5.08
C LEU A 49 -3.76 0.94 6.12
N PHE A 50 -3.52 2.25 6.15
CA PHE A 50 -2.58 2.90 7.06
C PHE A 50 -2.87 4.41 7.18
N PRO A 51 -2.79 5.02 8.37
CA PRO A 51 -2.33 4.45 9.65
C PRO A 51 -3.39 3.74 10.49
N ILE A 52 -4.63 3.63 9.99
CA ILE A 52 -5.74 2.97 10.71
C ILE A 52 -6.43 1.93 9.84
N ILE A 53 -7.14 1.01 10.48
CA ILE A 53 -8.03 0.03 9.85
C ILE A 53 -9.47 0.36 10.25
N GLY A 54 -10.39 0.37 9.29
CA GLY A 54 -11.80 0.69 9.52
C GLY A 54 -12.06 2.19 9.62
N ALA A 55 -13.20 2.58 10.19
CA ALA A 55 -13.58 3.98 10.36
C ALA A 55 -13.38 4.41 11.82
N LEU A 56 -13.01 5.67 12.02
CA LEU A 56 -13.09 6.30 13.34
C LEU A 56 -14.50 6.78 13.59
N LYS A 57 -14.92 6.79 14.86
CA LYS A 57 -16.14 7.48 15.27
C LYS A 57 -16.03 8.96 14.87
N ASP A 58 -17.06 9.45 14.18
CA ASP A 58 -17.15 10.82 13.67
C ASP A 58 -15.98 11.26 12.74
N GLY A 59 -15.18 10.30 12.25
CA GLY A 59 -14.03 10.58 11.38
C GLY A 59 -12.87 11.33 12.04
N ILE A 60 -12.80 11.32 13.38
CA ILE A 60 -11.81 12.05 14.15
C ILE A 60 -11.14 11.21 15.24
N TYR A 61 -9.96 11.64 15.68
CA TYR A 61 -9.30 11.19 16.89
C TYR A 61 -8.59 12.36 17.58
N TYR A 62 -8.18 12.15 18.83
CA TYR A 62 -7.44 13.13 19.61
C TYR A 62 -6.05 12.59 19.93
N TYR A 63 -5.05 13.46 19.83
CA TYR A 63 -3.69 13.21 20.25
C TYR A 63 -3.15 14.48 20.91
N GLU A 64 -2.59 14.37 22.13
CA GLU A 64 -2.11 15.51 22.93
C GLU A 64 -3.12 16.67 23.04
N GLY A 65 -4.40 16.34 23.24
CA GLY A 65 -5.47 17.33 23.34
C GLY A 65 -5.87 18.01 22.01
N LYS A 66 -5.18 17.72 20.91
CA LYS A 66 -5.51 18.23 19.58
C LYS A 66 -6.36 17.23 18.79
N CYS A 67 -7.37 17.76 18.07
CA CYS A 67 -8.25 16.98 17.21
C CYS A 67 -7.66 16.82 15.81
N TYR A 68 -7.73 15.61 15.26
CA TYR A 68 -7.27 15.26 13.92
C TYR A 68 -8.39 14.56 13.14
N LYS A 69 -8.45 14.80 11.83
CA LYS A 69 -9.41 14.14 10.92
C LYS A 69 -8.72 12.98 10.19
N MET A 70 -9.36 11.81 10.17
CA MET A 70 -8.88 10.66 9.41
C MET A 70 -10.05 9.90 8.78
N GLY A 71 -9.98 9.71 7.46
CA GLY A 71 -10.95 8.92 6.73
C GLY A 71 -10.81 7.42 6.99
N GLN A 72 -11.83 6.65 6.61
CA GLN A 72 -11.84 5.18 6.74
C GLN A 72 -10.60 4.53 6.11
N HIS A 73 -9.93 3.65 6.82
CA HIS A 73 -8.67 2.97 6.46
C HIS A 73 -7.45 3.88 6.23
N GLY A 74 -7.52 5.11 6.73
CA GLY A 74 -6.43 6.06 6.64
C GLY A 74 -6.26 6.65 5.24
N MET A 75 -5.01 6.94 4.89
CA MET A 75 -4.65 7.76 3.72
C MET A 75 -3.69 7.08 2.75
N ALA A 76 -2.98 6.01 3.16
CA ALA A 76 -1.92 5.41 2.35
C ALA A 76 -2.38 5.00 0.94
N ARG A 77 -3.54 4.32 0.82
CA ARG A 77 -4.12 3.88 -0.47
C ARG A 77 -4.34 5.01 -1.50
N ASP A 78 -4.38 6.26 -1.07
CA ASP A 78 -4.70 7.42 -1.92
C ASP A 78 -3.44 8.23 -2.28
N LEU A 79 -2.31 7.98 -1.62
CA LEU A 79 -1.05 8.70 -1.81
C LEU A 79 -0.07 7.97 -2.76
N PRO A 80 0.81 8.69 -3.45
CA PRO A 80 1.83 8.07 -4.30
C PRO A 80 2.99 7.50 -3.46
N PHE A 81 3.28 6.22 -3.66
CA PHE A 81 4.50 5.58 -3.17
C PHE A 81 5.61 5.72 -4.22
N GLN A 82 6.84 5.85 -3.73
CA GLN A 82 8.06 5.80 -4.55
C GLN A 82 8.55 4.35 -4.63
N LEU A 83 8.96 3.89 -5.82
CA LEU A 83 9.68 2.62 -5.95
C LEU A 83 11.14 2.90 -5.59
N VAL A 84 11.58 2.40 -4.43
CA VAL A 84 12.91 2.70 -3.87
C VAL A 84 13.92 1.59 -4.11
N ASP A 85 13.46 0.36 -4.37
CA ASP A 85 14.32 -0.76 -4.77
C ASP A 85 13.57 -1.70 -5.72
N LYS A 86 14.32 -2.30 -6.64
CA LYS A 86 13.82 -3.32 -7.57
C LYS A 86 14.93 -4.33 -7.83
N LYS A 87 14.64 -5.59 -7.53
CA LYS A 87 15.48 -6.77 -7.83
C LYS A 87 14.73 -7.69 -8.78
N ASP A 88 15.37 -8.80 -9.14
CA ASP A 88 14.79 -9.80 -10.04
C ASP A 88 13.52 -10.44 -9.47
N ASN A 89 13.41 -10.54 -8.15
CA ASN A 89 12.29 -11.18 -7.46
C ASN A 89 11.61 -10.27 -6.42
N GLU A 90 11.90 -8.97 -6.38
CA GLU A 90 11.41 -8.08 -5.32
C GLU A 90 11.15 -6.65 -5.83
N LEU A 91 10.08 -6.03 -5.33
CA LEU A 91 9.80 -4.59 -5.46
C LEU A 91 9.61 -3.96 -4.09
N VAL A 92 10.29 -2.85 -3.81
CA VAL A 92 10.13 -2.09 -2.55
C VAL A 92 9.55 -0.72 -2.83
N PHE A 93 8.36 -0.47 -2.29
CA PHE A 93 7.67 0.82 -2.35
C PHE A 93 7.76 1.54 -1.01
N SER A 94 8.01 2.84 -1.01
CA SER A 94 8.11 3.66 0.20
C SER A 94 7.16 4.86 0.14
N LEU A 95 6.46 5.12 1.25
CA LEU A 95 5.70 6.33 1.54
C LEU A 95 6.25 6.95 2.82
N LYS A 96 6.84 8.14 2.70
CA LYS A 96 7.33 8.93 3.83
C LYS A 96 6.28 9.95 4.27
N SER A 97 6.32 10.34 5.54
CA SER A 97 5.57 11.48 6.03
C SER A 97 5.89 12.74 5.21
N SER A 98 4.89 13.61 5.11
CA SER A 98 4.95 14.90 4.42
C SER A 98 4.11 15.90 5.21
N PRO A 99 4.20 17.21 4.93
CA PRO A 99 3.32 18.20 5.57
C PRO A 99 1.83 17.83 5.47
N TYR A 100 1.40 17.25 4.34
CA TYR A 100 0.02 16.79 4.15
C TYR A 100 -0.39 15.65 5.10
N THR A 101 0.50 14.69 5.33
CA THR A 101 0.21 13.55 6.21
C THR A 101 0.27 13.98 7.67
N LEU A 102 1.23 14.85 8.03
CA LEU A 102 1.43 15.34 9.40
C LEU A 102 0.27 16.19 9.92
N GLU A 103 -0.45 16.87 9.03
CA GLU A 103 -1.70 17.57 9.36
C GLU A 103 -2.80 16.60 9.84
N ARG A 104 -2.77 15.32 9.40
CA ARG A 104 -3.79 14.30 9.67
C ARG A 104 -3.34 13.24 10.67
N TYR A 105 -2.04 12.97 10.72
CA TYR A 105 -1.36 11.97 11.54
C TYR A 105 -0.03 12.56 11.99
N PRO A 106 0.06 13.12 13.21
CA PRO A 106 1.17 13.97 13.65
C PRO A 106 2.43 13.18 14.03
N PHE A 107 2.69 12.09 13.32
CA PHE A 107 3.86 11.24 13.49
C PHE A 107 4.63 11.23 12.20
N GLU A 108 5.94 11.41 12.29
CA GLU A 108 6.80 11.09 11.17
C GLU A 108 6.79 9.57 10.94
N PHE A 109 6.90 9.15 9.68
CA PHE A 109 6.92 7.73 9.37
C PHE A 109 7.58 7.49 8.01
N GLU A 110 8.09 6.28 7.85
CA GLU A 110 8.27 5.66 6.55
C GLU A 110 7.55 4.31 6.52
N LEU A 111 6.56 4.18 5.63
CA LEU A 111 5.90 2.92 5.34
C LEU A 111 6.50 2.32 4.09
N GLN A 112 7.18 1.18 4.24
CA GLN A 112 7.64 0.38 3.12
C GLN A 112 6.73 -0.83 2.88
N ILE A 113 6.44 -1.11 1.62
CA ILE A 113 5.73 -2.30 1.16
C ILE A 113 6.64 -3.07 0.21
N ILE A 114 6.93 -4.30 0.56
CA ILE A 114 7.87 -5.16 -0.14
C ILE A 114 7.07 -6.31 -0.74
N TYR A 115 7.08 -6.40 -2.07
CA TYR A 115 6.46 -7.49 -2.81
C TYR A 115 7.55 -8.42 -3.33
N THR A 116 7.56 -9.67 -2.85
CA THR A 116 8.58 -10.67 -3.21
C THR A 116 7.91 -11.86 -3.90
N LEU A 117 8.41 -12.24 -5.07
CA LEU A 117 7.98 -13.44 -5.78
C LEU A 117 8.96 -14.58 -5.52
N GLN A 118 8.45 -15.72 -5.08
CA GLN A 118 9.22 -16.95 -4.91
C GLN A 118 8.40 -18.12 -5.43
N GLU A 119 8.89 -18.79 -6.48
CA GLU A 119 8.16 -19.88 -7.15
C GLU A 119 6.71 -19.51 -7.47
N ASN A 120 5.72 -20.15 -6.83
CA ASN A 120 4.29 -19.90 -6.98
C ASN A 120 3.70 -19.06 -5.84
N GLU A 121 4.52 -18.32 -5.11
CA GLU A 121 4.13 -17.50 -3.96
C GLU A 121 4.42 -16.01 -4.23
N LEU A 122 3.50 -15.17 -3.78
CA LEU A 122 3.70 -13.73 -3.60
C LEU A 122 3.66 -13.42 -2.11
N ALA A 123 4.79 -13.00 -1.55
CA ALA A 123 4.87 -12.46 -0.20
C ALA A 123 4.71 -10.93 -0.24
N THR A 124 3.91 -10.39 0.68
CA THR A 124 3.77 -8.94 0.90
C THR A 124 4.20 -8.62 2.33
N THR A 125 5.31 -7.90 2.47
CA THR A 125 5.85 -7.49 3.78
C THR A 125 5.66 -5.99 3.98
N TYR A 126 5.14 -5.61 5.15
CA TYR A 126 5.04 -4.21 5.57
C TYR A 126 6.13 -3.91 6.59
N ARG A 127 6.87 -2.82 6.37
CA ARG A 127 7.84 -2.29 7.33
C ARG A 127 7.47 -0.85 7.64
N VAL A 128 7.12 -0.59 8.89
CA VAL A 128 6.84 0.75 9.40
C VAL A 128 8.05 1.20 10.21
N ILE A 129 8.64 2.31 9.79
CA ILE A 129 9.79 2.92 10.45
C ILE A 129 9.28 4.21 11.08
N ASN A 130 9.44 4.33 12.39
CA ASN A 130 9.27 5.60 13.09
C ASN A 130 10.64 6.30 13.14
N PRO A 131 10.85 7.43 12.44
CA PRO A 131 12.10 8.17 12.50
C PRO A 131 12.17 9.14 13.70
N SER A 132 11.07 9.35 14.44
CA SER A 132 11.12 10.14 15.66
C SER A 132 11.74 9.38 16.82
N GLU A 133 12.26 10.13 17.79
CA GLU A 133 12.79 9.61 19.06
C GLU A 133 11.69 9.28 20.07
N GLU A 134 10.45 9.69 19.79
CA GLU A 134 9.23 9.36 20.54
C GLU A 134 8.26 8.50 19.73
#